data_AF-A0AA47MJC0-F1
#
_entry.id   AF-A0AA47MJC0-F1
#
_cell.length_a   1.000
_cell.length_b   1.000
_cell.length_c   1.000
_cell.angle_alpha   90.00
_cell.angle_beta   90.00
_cell.angle_gamma   90.00
#
_symmetry.space_group_name_H-M   'P 1'
#
loop_
_entity.id
_entity.type
_entity.pdbx_description
1 polymer ?
#
loop_
_entity_poly.entity_id
_entity_poly.type
_entity_poly.pdbx_seq_one_letter_code
_entity_poly.pdbx_strand_id
1 'polypeptide(L)'
;MVMSRGDSRTNDVQFLRRLESREMASDSGLSSLGVEGASAAAQALSLPADSYGNNPQLEVMWAMKAYNHAEVYFNLISSVDPKFLKLTKVDDTIYTSFREAFQDMNIKLIHPDLLKSAEAKEKWRPFCNQFENVIEDFNYGTLLRLDCERDYTEENTIFATRIQFFAIEIARNREGLNTPVFTSKTNKS
;
A
#
# COMPACT_ATOMS: atom_id res chain seq x y z
N MET A 1 -4.83 6.81 16.47
CA MET A 1 -6.06 7.19 15.73
C MET A 1 -6.96 5.97 15.61
N VAL A 2 -7.97 5.87 16.48
CA VAL A 2 -9.03 4.85 16.39
C VAL A 2 -9.93 5.26 15.23
N MET A 3 -9.90 4.50 14.12
CA MET A 3 -10.84 4.66 13.02
C MET A 3 -12.26 4.40 13.53
N SER A 4 -13.00 5.46 13.84
CA SER A 4 -14.41 5.37 14.18
C SER A 4 -15.26 5.56 12.92
N ARG A 5 -15.85 4.43 12.50
CA ARG A 5 -17.14 4.27 11.80
C ARG A 5 -17.59 5.43 10.89
N GLY A 6 -17.16 5.38 9.63
CA GLY A 6 -17.81 6.04 8.49
C GLY A 6 -17.77 5.10 7.29
N ASP A 7 -18.91 4.92 6.64
CA ASP A 7 -19.19 3.95 5.58
C ASP A 7 -18.08 3.86 4.51
N SER A 8 -17.37 2.73 4.48
CA SER A 8 -16.11 2.53 3.75
C SER A 8 -16.27 2.16 2.27
N ARG A 9 -17.50 2.14 1.73
CA ARG A 9 -17.74 1.71 0.34
C ARG A 9 -17.86 2.85 -0.67
N THR A 10 -18.30 4.03 -0.24
CA THR A 10 -18.59 5.14 -1.16
C THR A 10 -17.41 6.08 -1.35
N ASN A 11 -16.47 6.15 -0.40
CA ASN A 11 -15.39 7.14 -0.44
C ASN A 11 -14.20 6.70 -1.28
N ASP A 12 -13.81 5.43 -1.30
CA ASP A 12 -12.59 4.99 -2.01
C ASP A 12 -12.74 5.11 -3.55
N VAL A 13 -13.89 4.71 -4.10
CA VAL A 13 -14.15 4.74 -5.55
C VAL A 13 -14.51 6.15 -6.04
N GLN A 14 -15.16 6.96 -5.19
CA GLN A 14 -15.39 8.39 -5.48
C GLN A 14 -14.11 9.22 -5.36
N PHE A 15 -13.16 8.82 -4.49
CA PHE A 15 -11.86 9.45 -4.35
C PHE A 15 -10.97 9.19 -5.58
N LEU A 16 -10.93 7.95 -6.09
CA LEU A 16 -10.24 7.62 -7.34
C LEU A 16 -10.92 8.27 -8.57
N ARG A 17 -12.26 8.21 -8.69
CA ARG A 17 -12.98 8.93 -9.76
C ARG A 17 -12.77 10.45 -9.73
N ARG A 18 -12.62 11.05 -8.54
CA ARG A 18 -12.38 12.49 -8.39
C ARG A 18 -10.95 12.88 -8.76
N LEU A 19 -10.00 11.96 -8.68
CA LEU A 19 -8.63 12.14 -9.18
C LEU A 19 -8.58 12.06 -10.71
N GLU A 20 -9.22 11.04 -11.31
CA GLU A 20 -9.29 10.91 -12.78
C GLU A 20 -10.10 12.04 -13.44
N SER A 21 -11.22 12.48 -12.82
CA SER A 21 -12.03 13.58 -13.36
C SER A 21 -11.34 14.96 -13.29
N ARG A 22 -10.23 15.08 -12.55
CA ARG A 22 -9.45 16.33 -12.42
C ARG A 22 -8.22 16.39 -13.33
N GLU A 23 -7.91 15.34 -14.08
CA GLU A 23 -6.86 15.39 -15.12
C GLU A 23 -7.23 16.29 -16.31
N MET A 24 -8.51 16.65 -16.48
CA MET A 24 -8.99 17.52 -17.57
C MET A 24 -9.02 19.02 -17.23
N ALA A 25 -8.50 19.45 -16.08
CA ALA A 25 -8.51 20.87 -15.70
C ALA A 25 -7.35 21.25 -14.77
N SER A 26 -6.14 21.44 -15.30
CA SER A 26 -5.20 22.51 -14.87
C SER A 26 -3.83 22.38 -15.55
N ASP A 27 -3.78 22.71 -16.84
CA ASP A 27 -2.56 23.30 -17.40
C ASP A 27 -2.53 24.78 -16.98
N SER A 28 -1.93 25.06 -15.81
CA SER A 28 -1.37 26.37 -15.39
C SER A 28 -1.18 26.44 -13.87
N GLY A 29 0.07 26.38 -13.39
CA GLY A 29 0.36 26.77 -12.00
C GLY A 29 1.62 26.23 -11.33
N LEU A 30 2.59 25.67 -12.05
CA LEU A 30 3.71 24.91 -11.46
C LEU A 30 5.06 25.65 -11.47
N SER A 31 5.08 26.97 -11.25
CA SER A 31 6.32 27.77 -11.42
C SER A 31 6.82 28.57 -10.20
N SER A 32 6.36 28.35 -8.95
CA SER A 32 6.85 29.22 -7.85
C SER A 32 6.88 28.66 -6.42
N LEU A 33 7.62 27.59 -6.12
CA LEU A 33 7.92 27.26 -4.72
C LEU A 33 9.40 26.96 -4.51
N GLY A 34 10.09 27.94 -3.90
CA GLY A 34 11.48 27.85 -3.48
C GLY A 34 11.67 27.16 -2.12
N VAL A 35 12.86 27.36 -1.54
CA VAL A 35 13.45 26.64 -0.39
C VAL A 35 12.59 26.62 0.88
N GLU A 36 11.68 27.58 1.06
CA GLU A 36 10.78 27.65 2.23
C GLU A 36 9.67 26.58 2.22
N GLY A 37 9.22 26.13 1.05
CA GLY A 37 8.19 25.08 0.94
C GLY A 37 8.66 23.71 1.47
N ALA A 38 9.96 23.44 1.38
CA ALA A 38 10.55 22.19 1.85
C ALA A 38 10.57 22.09 3.39
N SER A 39 10.75 23.22 4.09
CA SER A 39 10.78 23.25 5.56
C SER A 39 9.39 23.10 6.18
N ALA A 40 8.35 23.64 5.54
CA ALA A 40 6.96 23.49 5.98
C ALA A 40 6.46 22.05 5.82
N ALA A 41 6.87 21.37 4.73
CA ALA A 41 6.55 19.96 4.50
C ALA A 41 7.17 19.02 5.55
N ALA A 42 8.39 19.31 6.02
CA ALA A 42 9.07 18.50 7.04
C ALA A 42 8.43 18.66 8.43
N GLN A 43 8.01 19.88 8.81
CA GLN A 43 7.34 20.12 10.09
C GLN A 43 5.92 19.56 10.13
N ALA A 44 5.21 19.53 8.99
CA ALA A 44 3.89 18.93 8.86
C ALA A 44 3.87 17.40 8.98
N LEU A 45 5.01 16.73 9.17
CA LEU A 45 5.08 15.29 9.42
C LEU A 45 5.37 14.94 10.89
N SER A 46 5.61 15.95 11.75
CA SER A 46 6.05 15.76 13.15
C SER A 46 4.95 16.04 14.19
N LEU A 47 3.74 16.42 13.79
CA LEU A 47 2.65 16.79 14.70
C LEU A 47 1.67 15.63 14.96
N PRO A 48 0.99 15.61 16.12
CA PRO A 48 0.06 14.54 16.48
C PRO A 48 -1.11 14.44 15.49
N ALA A 49 -1.48 13.20 15.14
CA ALA A 49 -2.50 12.88 14.13
C ALA A 49 -3.87 13.57 14.34
N ASP A 50 -4.18 13.99 15.57
CA ASP A 50 -5.45 14.64 15.93
C ASP A 50 -5.58 16.10 15.43
N SER A 51 -4.49 16.72 14.96
CA SER A 51 -4.52 18.11 14.44
C SER A 51 -4.84 18.20 12.94
N TYR A 52 -4.86 17.08 12.22
CA TYR A 52 -5.15 17.04 10.80
C TYR A 52 -6.64 16.75 10.58
N GLY A 53 -7.48 17.78 10.71
CA GLY A 53 -8.82 17.75 10.12
C GLY A 53 -8.70 17.50 8.63
N ASN A 54 -9.57 16.64 8.07
CA ASN A 54 -9.65 16.22 6.65
C ASN A 54 -9.09 17.28 5.69
N ASN A 55 -7.78 17.27 5.45
CA ASN A 55 -7.10 18.25 4.63
C ASN A 55 -6.89 17.59 3.27
N PRO A 56 -7.57 18.04 2.20
CA PRO A 56 -7.45 17.44 0.88
C PRO A 56 -6.01 17.40 0.36
N GLN A 57 -5.13 18.32 0.79
CA GLN A 57 -3.71 18.28 0.43
C GLN A 57 -2.97 17.12 1.10
N LEU A 58 -3.32 16.78 2.35
CA LEU A 58 -2.73 15.64 3.05
C LEU A 58 -3.14 14.32 2.41
N GLU A 59 -4.41 14.20 2.00
CA GLU A 59 -4.91 13.02 1.28
C GLU A 59 -4.19 12.84 -0.06
N VAL A 60 -3.96 13.92 -0.81
CA VAL A 60 -3.17 13.90 -2.06
C VAL A 60 -1.74 13.47 -1.80
N MET A 61 -1.08 14.00 -0.76
CA MET A 61 0.28 13.60 -0.40
C MET A 61 0.37 12.12 -0.02
N TRP A 62 -0.63 11.60 0.70
CA TRP A 62 -0.71 10.17 1.02
C TRP A 62 -0.93 9.30 -0.22
N ALA A 63 -1.81 9.72 -1.13
CA ALA A 63 -2.04 9.00 -2.38
C ALA A 63 -0.76 8.95 -3.25
N MET A 64 -0.06 10.08 -3.40
CA MET A 64 1.21 10.15 -4.12
C MET A 64 2.27 9.24 -3.50
N LYS A 65 2.41 9.24 -2.18
CA LYS A 65 3.39 8.38 -1.51
C LYS A 65 3.04 6.90 -1.62
N ALA A 66 1.77 6.53 -1.57
CA ALA A 66 1.31 5.15 -1.77
C ALA A 66 1.52 4.68 -3.22
N TYR A 67 1.30 5.56 -4.20
CA TYR A 67 1.57 5.30 -5.61
C TYR A 67 3.08 5.13 -5.88
N ASN A 68 3.91 6.05 -5.40
CA ASN A 68 5.37 5.95 -5.52
C ASN A 68 5.90 4.64 -4.91
N HIS A 69 5.38 4.24 -3.74
CA HIS A 69 5.73 2.96 -3.13
C HIS A 69 5.36 1.77 -4.02
N ALA A 70 4.18 1.79 -4.63
CA ALA A 70 3.72 0.74 -5.54
C ALA A 70 4.62 0.64 -6.78
N GLU A 71 4.97 1.77 -7.41
CA GLU A 71 5.86 1.81 -8.56
C GLU A 71 7.26 1.30 -8.24
N VAL A 72 7.86 1.78 -7.15
CA VAL A 72 9.20 1.34 -6.71
C VAL A 72 9.21 -0.16 -6.46
N TYR A 73 8.19 -0.67 -5.76
CA TYR A 73 8.07 -2.10 -5.51
C TYR A 73 7.88 -2.90 -6.81
N PHE A 74 7.01 -2.44 -7.70
CA PHE A 74 6.75 -3.11 -8.97
C PHE A 74 7.99 -3.17 -9.86
N ASN A 75 8.78 -2.09 -9.90
CA ASN A 75 10.06 -2.04 -10.59
C ASN A 75 11.08 -3.02 -9.99
N LEU A 76 11.08 -3.17 -8.67
CA LEU A 76 11.96 -4.12 -7.99
C LEU A 76 11.65 -5.57 -8.39
N ILE A 77 10.39 -6.02 -8.26
CA ILE A 77 9.99 -7.39 -8.60
C ILE A 77 10.02 -7.70 -10.10
N SER A 78 10.08 -6.69 -10.96
CA SER A 78 10.21 -6.86 -12.41
C SER A 78 11.67 -6.87 -12.88
N SER A 79 12.60 -6.34 -12.08
CA SER A 79 14.01 -6.21 -12.45
C SER A 79 14.92 -7.26 -11.81
N VAL A 80 14.53 -7.81 -10.66
CA VAL A 80 15.29 -8.85 -9.96
C VAL A 80 14.38 -10.00 -9.54
N ASP A 81 14.95 -11.20 -9.40
CA ASP A 81 14.20 -12.38 -8.99
C ASP A 81 13.57 -12.15 -7.60
N PRO A 82 12.22 -12.14 -7.49
CA PRO A 82 11.53 -11.83 -6.25
C PRO A 82 11.84 -12.78 -5.10
N LYS A 83 12.28 -14.02 -5.37
CA LYS A 83 12.60 -15.00 -4.33
C LYS A 83 13.77 -14.59 -3.44
N PHE A 84 14.66 -13.74 -3.95
CA PHE A 84 15.83 -13.24 -3.22
C PHE A 84 15.59 -11.85 -2.60
N LEU A 85 14.43 -11.25 -2.83
CA LEU A 85 14.09 -9.95 -2.26
C LEU A 85 13.81 -10.06 -0.76
N LYS A 86 14.44 -9.18 0.00
CA LYS A 86 14.12 -8.92 1.40
C LYS A 86 13.49 -7.54 1.51
N LEU A 87 12.24 -7.48 1.96
CA LEU A 87 11.49 -6.23 2.10
C LEU A 87 11.73 -5.58 3.47
N THR A 88 11.98 -6.39 4.49
CA THR A 88 12.26 -5.96 5.86
C THR A 88 13.38 -6.80 6.50
N LYS A 89 13.85 -6.38 7.67
CA LYS A 89 14.81 -7.16 8.47
C LYS A 89 14.20 -8.40 9.13
N VAL A 90 12.88 -8.47 9.21
CA VAL A 90 12.13 -9.50 9.95
C VAL A 90 11.16 -10.27 9.04
N ASP A 91 11.49 -10.38 7.75
CA ASP A 91 10.63 -11.05 6.76
C ASP A 91 10.27 -12.49 7.16
N ASP A 92 11.20 -13.21 7.79
CA ASP A 92 10.96 -14.57 8.29
C ASP A 92 9.85 -14.59 9.34
N THR A 93 9.92 -13.67 10.30
CA THR A 93 8.90 -13.53 11.35
C THR A 93 7.55 -13.13 10.75
N ILE A 94 7.54 -12.16 9.84
CA ILE A 94 6.29 -11.72 9.18
C ILE A 94 5.66 -12.88 8.41
N TYR A 95 6.44 -13.62 7.62
CA TYR A 95 5.95 -14.74 6.83
C TYR A 95 5.37 -15.85 7.69
N THR A 96 6.11 -16.27 8.73
CA THR A 96 5.65 -17.31 9.64
C THR A 96 4.36 -16.91 10.36
N SER A 97 4.33 -15.73 10.99
CA SER A 97 3.12 -15.25 11.67
C SER A 97 1.94 -15.05 10.72
N PHE A 98 2.19 -14.66 9.46
CA PHE A 98 1.15 -14.52 8.45
C PHE A 98 0.55 -15.89 8.08
N ARG A 99 1.39 -16.90 7.82
CA ARG A 99 0.93 -18.24 7.47
C ARG A 99 0.32 -19.01 8.65
N GLU A 100 0.69 -18.67 9.88
CA GLU A 100 -0.01 -19.17 11.08
C GLU A 100 -1.41 -18.54 11.23
N ALA A 101 -1.54 -17.22 11.03
CA ALA A 101 -2.82 -16.53 11.18
C ALA A 101 -3.78 -16.72 9.98
N PHE A 102 -3.24 -16.92 8.78
CA PHE A 102 -3.97 -16.95 7.51
C PHE A 102 -3.55 -18.14 6.64
N GLN A 103 -3.55 -19.34 7.23
CA GLN A 103 -3.03 -20.57 6.62
C GLN A 103 -3.57 -20.83 5.21
N ASP A 104 -4.89 -20.78 5.02
CA ASP A 104 -5.57 -21.10 3.75
C ASP A 104 -5.87 -19.86 2.89
N MET A 105 -5.33 -18.70 3.23
CA MET A 105 -5.58 -17.48 2.46
C MET A 105 -4.94 -17.59 1.07
N ASN A 106 -5.78 -17.47 0.04
CA ASN A 106 -5.30 -17.33 -1.33
C ASN A 106 -4.68 -15.94 -1.51
N ILE A 107 -3.37 -15.92 -1.70
CA ILE A 107 -2.59 -14.69 -1.92
C ILE A 107 -2.29 -14.45 -3.41
N LYS A 108 -2.60 -15.38 -4.31
CA LYS A 108 -2.44 -15.14 -5.76
C LYS A 108 -3.51 -14.17 -6.25
N LEU A 109 -4.77 -14.49 -5.96
CA LEU A 109 -5.93 -13.65 -6.28
C LEU A 109 -6.67 -13.34 -4.98
N ILE A 110 -6.56 -12.10 -4.54
CA ILE A 110 -7.14 -11.63 -3.28
C ILE A 110 -8.51 -11.03 -3.56
N HIS A 111 -9.52 -11.51 -2.85
CA HIS A 111 -10.83 -10.88 -2.85
C HIS A 111 -10.83 -9.65 -1.90
N PRO A 112 -11.36 -8.48 -2.31
CA PRO A 112 -11.35 -7.27 -1.48
C PRO A 112 -11.94 -7.47 -0.07
N ASP A 113 -12.94 -8.35 0.07
CA ASP A 113 -13.58 -8.65 1.35
C ASP A 113 -12.64 -9.30 2.37
N LEU A 114 -11.57 -9.95 1.93
CA LEU A 114 -10.56 -10.53 2.81
C LEU A 114 -9.70 -9.48 3.53
N LEU A 115 -9.81 -8.21 3.12
CA LEU A 115 -9.12 -7.07 3.73
C LEU A 115 -10.12 -6.04 4.29
N LYS A 116 -11.29 -5.87 3.67
CA LYS A 116 -12.24 -4.80 3.99
C LYS A 116 -13.43 -5.22 4.86
N SER A 117 -13.82 -6.50 4.87
CA SER A 117 -14.97 -6.96 5.66
C SER A 117 -14.74 -6.78 7.16
N ALA A 118 -15.82 -6.72 7.94
CA ALA A 118 -15.72 -6.61 9.40
C ALA A 118 -14.97 -7.81 10.00
N GLU A 119 -15.27 -9.02 9.54
CA GLU A 119 -14.60 -10.24 9.97
C GLU A 119 -13.11 -10.24 9.61
N ALA A 120 -12.77 -9.79 8.41
CA ALA A 120 -11.37 -9.63 8.01
C ALA A 120 -10.64 -8.63 8.92
N LYS A 121 -11.25 -7.47 9.22
CA LYS A 121 -10.65 -6.46 10.09
C LYS A 121 -10.39 -7.00 11.49
N GLU A 122 -11.31 -7.78 12.06
CA GLU A 122 -11.12 -8.41 13.37
C GLU A 122 -9.97 -9.43 13.37
N LYS A 123 -9.73 -10.14 12.25
CA LYS A 123 -8.57 -11.05 12.10
C LYS A 123 -7.25 -10.32 11.85
N TRP A 124 -7.26 -9.29 11.01
CA TRP A 124 -6.07 -8.52 10.67
C TRP A 124 -5.57 -7.65 11.83
N ARG A 125 -6.47 -7.14 12.68
CA ARG A 125 -6.10 -6.26 13.80
C ARG A 125 -5.08 -6.87 14.77
N PRO A 126 -5.28 -8.08 15.34
CA PRO A 126 -4.27 -8.69 16.21
C PRO A 126 -2.96 -8.96 15.45
N PHE A 127 -3.04 -9.39 14.19
CA PHE A 127 -1.87 -9.60 13.34
C PHE A 127 -1.07 -8.31 13.12
N CYS A 128 -1.72 -7.18 12.83
CA CYS A 128 -1.04 -5.91 12.61
C CYS A 128 -0.38 -5.38 13.89
N ASN A 129 -1.08 -5.49 15.03
CA ASN A 129 -0.60 -4.94 16.31
C ASN A 129 0.66 -5.62 16.83
N GLN A 130 0.92 -6.89 16.48
CA GLN A 130 2.15 -7.57 16.89
C GLN A 130 3.43 -6.92 16.31
N PHE A 131 3.29 -6.10 15.27
CA PHE A 131 4.39 -5.44 14.57
C PHE A 131 4.49 -3.93 14.84
N GLU A 132 3.65 -3.37 15.73
CA GLU A 132 3.61 -1.92 16.01
C GLU A 132 4.96 -1.34 16.42
N ASN A 133 5.75 -2.08 17.20
CA ASN A 133 7.08 -1.67 17.66
C ASN A 133 8.22 -2.38 16.93
N VAL A 134 7.91 -3.13 15.86
CA VAL A 134 8.87 -3.92 15.10
C VAL A 134 9.08 -3.31 13.71
N ILE A 135 8.01 -2.84 13.09
CA ILE A 135 8.02 -2.23 11.76
C ILE A 135 7.70 -0.74 11.88
N GLU A 136 8.61 0.08 11.38
CA GLU A 136 8.41 1.53 11.28
C GLU A 136 7.22 1.84 10.37
N ASP A 137 6.34 2.71 10.86
CA ASP A 137 5.01 3.01 10.29
C ASP A 137 4.25 1.77 9.79
N PHE A 138 4.17 0.71 10.61
CA PHE A 138 3.48 -0.54 10.25
C PHE A 138 2.04 -0.33 9.71
N ASN A 139 1.35 0.73 10.17
CA ASN A 139 -0.01 1.08 9.81
C ASN A 139 -0.12 2.10 8.67
N TYR A 140 1.01 2.49 8.05
CA TYR A 140 1.03 3.44 6.95
C TYR A 140 0.27 2.91 5.72
N GLY A 141 -0.43 3.78 5.01
CA GLY A 141 -1.22 3.43 3.83
C GLY A 141 -0.38 3.12 2.60
N THR A 142 -0.63 1.97 1.97
CA THR A 142 0.06 1.48 0.77
C THR A 142 -0.94 0.89 -0.23
N LEU A 143 -0.48 0.63 -1.45
CA LEU A 143 -1.27 -0.05 -2.48
C LEU A 143 -0.81 -1.50 -2.65
N LEU A 144 -1.78 -2.41 -2.71
CA LEU A 144 -1.57 -3.83 -2.91
C LEU A 144 -2.30 -4.30 -4.17
N ARG A 145 -1.68 -5.22 -4.92
CA ARG A 145 -2.30 -5.84 -6.09
C ARG A 145 -3.25 -6.96 -5.68
N LEU A 146 -4.45 -7.01 -6.25
CA LEU A 146 -5.42 -8.07 -6.02
C LEU A 146 -4.97 -9.37 -6.70
N ASP A 147 -4.65 -9.30 -7.99
CA ASP A 147 -3.98 -10.34 -8.78
C ASP A 147 -2.48 -10.00 -8.88
N CYS A 148 -1.62 -10.88 -8.36
CA CYS A 148 -0.17 -10.66 -8.33
C CYS A 148 0.51 -10.76 -9.70
N GLU A 149 -0.15 -11.36 -10.70
CA GLU A 149 0.39 -11.50 -12.06
C GLU A 149 0.11 -10.28 -12.94
N ARG A 150 -0.76 -9.37 -12.48
CA ARG A 150 -1.14 -8.15 -13.20
C ARG A 150 -0.42 -6.91 -12.66
N ASP A 151 -0.46 -5.85 -13.45
CA ASP A 151 0.08 -4.54 -13.09
C ASP A 151 -0.83 -3.81 -12.08
N TYR A 152 -0.34 -2.71 -11.51
CA TYR A 152 -1.19 -1.81 -10.73
C TYR A 152 -2.15 -1.06 -11.66
N THR A 153 -3.44 -1.36 -11.54
CA THR A 153 -4.55 -0.66 -12.23
C THR A 153 -5.64 -0.34 -11.23
N GLU A 154 -6.59 0.55 -11.57
CA GLU A 154 -7.71 0.90 -10.67
C GLU A 154 -8.47 -0.36 -10.21
N GLU A 155 -8.75 -1.29 -11.14
CA GLU A 155 -9.47 -2.53 -10.88
C GLU A 155 -8.66 -3.60 -10.16
N ASN A 156 -7.32 -3.58 -10.26
CA ASN A 156 -6.42 -4.57 -9.66
C ASN A 156 -5.75 -4.08 -8.38
N THR A 157 -6.13 -2.92 -7.85
CA THR A 157 -5.44 -2.30 -6.71
C THR A 157 -6.37 -2.09 -5.53
N ILE A 158 -5.86 -2.36 -4.33
CA ILE A 158 -6.57 -2.10 -3.09
C ILE A 158 -5.66 -1.38 -2.09
N PHE A 159 -6.26 -0.50 -1.30
CA PHE A 159 -5.57 0.11 -0.17
C PHE A 159 -5.33 -0.93 0.94
N ALA A 160 -4.10 -1.00 1.42
CA ALA A 160 -3.68 -1.87 2.51
C ALA A 160 -2.67 -1.15 3.41
N THR A 161 -2.61 -1.53 4.68
CA THR A 161 -1.53 -1.05 5.57
C THR A 161 -0.19 -1.65 5.16
N ARG A 162 0.91 -0.98 5.49
CA ARG A 162 2.28 -1.42 5.20
C ARG A 162 2.55 -2.84 5.69
N ILE A 163 2.06 -3.20 6.88
CA ILE A 163 2.23 -4.56 7.39
C ILE A 163 1.41 -5.61 6.63
N GLN A 164 0.20 -5.27 6.19
CA GLN A 164 -0.60 -6.15 5.32
C GLN A 164 0.10 -6.35 3.98
N PHE A 165 0.62 -5.26 3.40
CA PHE A 165 1.41 -5.30 2.18
C PHE A 165 2.62 -6.22 2.35
N PHE A 166 3.43 -6.05 3.39
CA PHE A 166 4.59 -6.91 3.63
C PHE A 166 4.19 -8.37 3.83
N ALA A 167 3.20 -8.66 4.64
CA ALA A 167 2.74 -10.03 4.88
C ALA A 167 2.41 -10.76 3.57
N ILE A 168 1.64 -10.10 2.70
CA ILE A 168 1.16 -10.68 1.44
C ILE A 168 2.28 -10.74 0.40
N GLU A 169 3.04 -9.66 0.21
CA GLU A 169 4.08 -9.60 -0.83
C GLU A 169 5.32 -10.44 -0.47
N ILE A 170 5.70 -10.54 0.80
CA ILE A 170 6.75 -11.48 1.23
C ILE A 170 6.31 -12.91 0.94
N ALA A 171 5.06 -13.26 1.24
CA ALA A 171 4.54 -14.59 0.94
C ALA A 171 4.51 -14.87 -0.58
N ARG A 172 4.05 -13.90 -1.39
CA ARG A 172 4.07 -14.00 -2.87
C ARG A 172 5.48 -14.19 -3.42
N ASN A 173 6.46 -13.48 -2.86
CA ASN A 173 7.86 -13.58 -3.25
C ASN A 173 8.44 -14.96 -2.93
N ARG A 174 8.27 -15.44 -1.70
CA ARG A 174 8.78 -16.73 -1.23
C ARG A 174 8.14 -17.91 -1.96
N GLU A 175 6.84 -17.83 -2.21
CA GLU A 175 6.07 -18.88 -2.88
C GLU A 175 6.19 -18.80 -4.41
N GLY A 176 6.94 -17.82 -4.92
CA GLY A 176 7.23 -17.66 -6.35
C GLY A 176 6.04 -17.15 -7.18
N LEU A 177 5.00 -16.63 -6.55
CA LEU A 177 3.81 -16.09 -7.23
C LEU A 177 4.11 -14.77 -7.96
N ASN A 178 5.15 -14.03 -7.55
CA ASN A 178 5.62 -12.84 -8.27
C ASN A 178 6.64 -13.16 -9.38
N THR A 179 7.15 -14.40 -9.47
CA THR A 179 8.11 -14.81 -10.52
C THR A 179 7.62 -14.52 -11.95
N PRO A 180 6.33 -14.75 -12.30
CA PRO A 180 5.84 -14.44 -13.65
C PRO A 180 6.01 -12.98 -14.06
N VAL A 181 5.95 -12.03 -13.11
CA VAL A 181 6.16 -10.59 -13.36
C VAL A 181 7.61 -10.33 -13.79
N PHE A 182 8.57 -10.92 -13.07
CA PHE A 182 9.99 -10.87 -13.41
C PHE A 182 10.25 -11.48 -14.80
N THR A 183 9.82 -12.71 -15.03
CA THR A 183 10.06 -13.44 -16.30
C THR A 183 9.43 -12.74 -17.50
N SER A 184 8.23 -12.17 -17.34
CA SER A 184 7.52 -11.49 -18.43
C SER A 184 8.23 -10.20 -18.88
N LYS A 185 8.95 -9.54 -17.98
CA LYS A 185 9.70 -8.30 -18.26
C LYS A 185 11.10 -8.60 -18.78
N THR A 186 11.77 -9.64 -18.26
CA THR A 186 13.07 -10.09 -18.78
C THR A 186 12.97 -10.62 -20.21
N ASN A 187 11.85 -11.28 -20.58
CA ASN A 187 11.65 -11.80 -21.93
C ASN A 187 11.29 -10.71 -22.97
N LYS A 188 11.03 -9.48 -22.53
CA LYS A 188 10.70 -8.32 -23.39
C LYS A 188 11.86 -7.33 -23.53
N SER A 189 12.98 -7.55 -22.85
CA SER A 189 14.23 -6.77 -22.99
C SER A 189 15.21 -7.50 -23.90
#